data_AF-A0A0D1A8K6-F1
#
_entry.id   AF-A0A0D1A8K6-F1
#
_cell.length_a   1.000
_cell.length_b   1.000
_cell.length_c   1.000
_cell.angle_alpha   90.00
_cell.angle_beta   90.00
_cell.angle_gamma   90.00
#
_symmetry.space_group_name_H-M   'P 1'
#
loop_
_entity.id
_entity.type
_entity.pdbx_description
1 polymer ?
#
loop_
_entity_poly.entity_id
_entity_poly.type
_entity_poly.pdbx_seq_one_letter_code
_entity_poly.pdbx_strand_id
1 'polypeptide(L)'
;MASQQVVVRIQEGASVVAELVRRPVRLTPDGYAGIVYNGAVYPLFVHDVVDISGASWEVEDCSRFLFAGASIPYAPQFDDVGEQQTFLGFHGEWEVETNRFGHYLVFNAPERLATEVVDALETGGLSVQRWDVSHRPTNEGKFYDWFARLRFKGSHEEVMAQISAVFSPAPAEPTAAPAPAPSVSPLEDLAAQVEQLVDLTAELRERLSTSESEASLLRGRLIAASSRESKLSDDIDRALDHQKTLQNQLAELSRDPRQAAETKILLKRQAETEELLELAFAENSELRSSLANYRDQAEQGDVRILTLEATVVGLQERLQEFGEQERERRRGNVTARAPRRGVPGFLEVAFSRLTFVLDSVEVLANLDSSASMMRSLVQIDMGEVVGKDLEGLRGWREVSKLATGVAGSEDMGRIYYKPDGDRVLVSVHVKQDDKEQRRHIERLRSI
;
A
#
# COMPACT_ATOMS: atom_id res chain seq x y z
N MET A 1 -3.21 1.31 -16.93
CA MET A 1 -2.95 0.26 -17.94
C MET A 1 -1.96 -0.72 -17.34
N ALA A 2 -2.17 -2.03 -17.49
CA ALA A 2 -1.25 -3.03 -16.92
C ALA A 2 -0.01 -3.19 -17.81
N SER A 3 1.17 -3.34 -17.20
CA SER A 3 2.40 -3.68 -17.91
C SER A 3 2.44 -5.17 -18.27
N GLN A 4 3.11 -5.50 -19.37
CA GLN A 4 3.38 -6.88 -19.78
C GLN A 4 4.25 -7.56 -18.71
N GLN A 5 3.87 -8.76 -18.30
CA GLN A 5 4.59 -9.54 -17.29
C GLN A 5 5.05 -10.87 -17.90
N VAL A 6 6.30 -11.24 -17.63
CA VAL A 6 6.93 -12.48 -18.12
C VAL A 6 7.55 -13.29 -16.98
N VAL A 7 7.69 -14.59 -17.20
CA VAL A 7 8.48 -15.48 -16.36
C VAL A 7 9.86 -15.56 -16.98
N VAL A 8 10.89 -15.14 -16.26
CA VAL A 8 12.23 -14.98 -16.82
C VAL A 8 13.24 -15.85 -16.11
N ARG A 9 14.18 -16.38 -16.88
CA ARG A 9 15.31 -17.15 -16.38
C ARG A 9 16.56 -16.28 -16.43
N ILE A 10 17.19 -16.09 -15.28
CA ILE A 10 18.41 -15.30 -15.13
C ILE A 10 19.60 -16.25 -15.25
N GLN A 11 20.51 -15.90 -16.15
CA GLN A 11 21.75 -16.62 -16.41
C GLN A 11 22.95 -15.71 -16.20
N GLU A 12 24.04 -16.28 -15.73
CA GLU A 12 25.37 -15.65 -15.69
C GLU A 12 26.29 -16.53 -16.53
N GLY A 13 26.49 -16.14 -17.79
CA GLY A 13 27.09 -17.02 -18.79
C GLY A 13 26.29 -18.32 -18.98
N ALA A 14 26.93 -19.48 -18.81
CA ALA A 14 26.28 -20.78 -19.00
C ALA A 14 25.46 -21.29 -17.79
N SER A 15 25.48 -20.57 -16.65
CA SER A 15 24.85 -21.04 -15.41
C SER A 15 23.54 -20.31 -15.14
N VAL A 16 22.49 -21.05 -14.77
CA VAL A 16 21.20 -20.48 -14.35
C VAL A 16 21.29 -20.05 -12.89
N VAL A 17 21.14 -18.75 -12.63
CA VAL A 17 21.25 -18.16 -11.30
C VAL A 17 19.91 -18.12 -10.58
N ALA A 18 18.84 -17.76 -11.29
CA ALA A 18 17.50 -17.64 -10.70
C ALA A 18 16.39 -17.72 -11.74
N GLU A 19 15.17 -18.05 -11.29
CA GLU A 19 13.94 -17.94 -12.09
C GLU A 19 12.98 -16.98 -11.40
N LEU A 20 12.51 -15.98 -12.13
CA LEU A 20 11.66 -14.92 -11.60
C LEU A 20 10.32 -14.89 -12.31
N VAL A 21 9.25 -14.93 -11.52
CA VAL A 21 7.88 -14.98 -12.03
C VAL A 21 7.26 -13.58 -12.04
N ARG A 22 6.50 -13.25 -13.11
CA ARG A 22 5.71 -12.02 -13.26
C ARG A 22 6.51 -10.73 -13.18
N ARG A 23 7.65 -10.68 -13.88
CA ARG A 23 8.45 -9.46 -13.95
C ARG A 23 7.89 -8.48 -14.99
N PRO A 24 7.69 -7.20 -14.65
CA PRO A 24 7.22 -6.20 -15.60
C PRO A 24 8.30 -5.91 -16.64
N VAL A 25 7.94 -5.92 -17.92
CA VAL A 25 8.83 -5.62 -19.04
C VAL A 25 8.96 -4.11 -19.23
N ARG A 26 10.19 -3.62 -19.29
CA ARG A 26 10.55 -2.24 -19.65
C ARG A 26 11.14 -2.20 -21.05
N LEU A 27 11.17 -1.02 -21.66
CA LEU A 27 11.93 -0.78 -22.89
C LEU A 27 13.29 -0.18 -22.53
N THR A 28 14.35 -0.78 -23.04
CA THR A 28 15.72 -0.26 -22.96
C THR A 28 15.87 0.95 -23.90
N PRO A 29 16.91 1.78 -23.73
CA PRO A 29 17.19 2.89 -24.65
C PRO A 29 17.28 2.45 -26.11
N ASP A 30 17.78 1.24 -26.34
CA ASP A 30 17.93 0.62 -27.67
C ASP A 30 16.60 0.09 -28.25
N GLY A 31 15.49 0.27 -27.54
CA GLY A 31 14.15 -0.14 -27.98
C GLY A 31 13.79 -1.61 -27.74
N TYR A 32 14.69 -2.38 -27.12
CA TYR A 32 14.44 -3.79 -26.77
C TYR A 32 13.73 -3.95 -25.42
N ALA A 33 13.17 -5.13 -25.19
CA ALA A 33 12.59 -5.50 -23.91
C ALA A 33 13.69 -5.71 -22.87
N GLY A 34 13.46 -5.22 -21.65
CA GLY A 34 14.40 -5.35 -20.54
C GLY A 34 13.70 -5.64 -19.21
N ILE A 35 14.42 -6.26 -18.29
CA ILE A 35 13.94 -6.69 -16.99
C ILE A 35 14.86 -6.15 -15.89
N VAL A 36 14.23 -5.64 -14.82
CA VAL A 36 14.96 -5.18 -13.65
C VAL A 36 15.43 -6.37 -12.82
N TYR A 37 16.74 -6.49 -12.62
CA TYR A 37 17.36 -7.41 -11.68
C TYR A 37 18.50 -6.72 -10.94
N ASN A 38 18.57 -6.93 -9.62
CA ASN A 38 19.59 -6.34 -8.73
C ASN A 38 19.84 -4.83 -8.90
N GLY A 39 18.78 -4.06 -9.17
CA GLY A 39 18.87 -2.59 -9.30
C GLY A 39 19.29 -2.07 -10.69
N ALA A 40 19.53 -2.95 -11.66
CA ALA A 40 19.80 -2.59 -13.06
C ALA A 40 18.79 -3.25 -14.01
N VAL A 41 18.67 -2.75 -15.23
CA VAL A 41 17.83 -3.31 -16.29
C VAL A 41 18.72 -4.08 -17.26
N TYR A 42 18.40 -5.35 -17.47
CA TYR A 42 19.11 -6.22 -18.40
C TYR A 42 18.24 -6.54 -19.60
N PRO A 43 18.82 -6.75 -20.79
CA PRO A 43 18.06 -7.07 -21.99
C PRO A 43 17.40 -8.45 -21.86
N LEU A 44 16.21 -8.57 -22.43
CA LEU A 44 15.44 -9.81 -22.50
C LEU A 44 15.68 -10.47 -23.86
N PHE A 45 16.28 -11.65 -23.85
CA PHE A 45 16.54 -12.47 -25.03
C PHE A 45 15.38 -13.45 -25.29
N VAL A 46 15.40 -14.04 -26.49
CA VAL A 46 14.43 -15.06 -26.90
C VAL A 46 14.36 -16.18 -25.85
N HIS A 47 13.16 -16.72 -25.64
CA HIS A 47 12.84 -17.69 -24.57
C HIS A 47 12.83 -17.11 -23.15
N ASP A 48 12.62 -15.81 -23.02
CA ASP A 48 12.51 -15.10 -21.73
C ASP A 48 13.78 -15.26 -20.85
N VAL A 49 14.94 -15.24 -21.50
CA VAL A 49 16.24 -15.37 -20.84
C VAL A 49 16.87 -14.00 -20.62
N VAL A 50 17.47 -13.79 -19.46
CA VAL A 50 18.22 -12.58 -19.11
C VAL A 50 19.64 -12.98 -18.75
N ASP A 51 20.63 -12.51 -19.51
CA ASP A 51 22.05 -12.70 -19.19
C ASP A 51 22.58 -11.50 -18.40
N ILE A 52 23.00 -11.74 -17.17
CA ILE A 52 23.54 -10.69 -16.29
C ILE A 52 25.03 -10.41 -16.50
N SER A 53 25.71 -11.21 -17.34
CA SER A 53 27.11 -10.97 -17.72
C SER A 53 27.27 -9.93 -18.84
N GLY A 54 26.16 -9.57 -19.51
CA GLY A 54 26.12 -8.62 -20.62
C GLY A 54 25.90 -7.17 -20.20
N ALA A 55 25.52 -6.34 -21.18
CA ALA A 55 25.20 -4.93 -20.98
C ALA A 55 23.98 -4.75 -20.06
N SER A 56 24.02 -3.69 -19.24
CA SER A 56 22.93 -3.32 -18.33
C SER A 56 22.74 -1.82 -18.28
N TRP A 57 21.52 -1.36 -18.03
CA TRP A 57 21.16 0.05 -17.91
C TRP A 57 20.65 0.40 -16.52
N GLU A 58 20.72 1.67 -16.16
CA GLU A 58 20.10 2.16 -14.94
C GLU A 58 18.56 2.16 -15.08
N VAL A 59 17.86 1.97 -13.95
CA VAL A 59 16.39 1.89 -13.93
C VAL A 59 15.74 3.20 -14.38
N GLU A 60 16.44 4.32 -14.18
CA GLU A 60 16.01 5.67 -14.54
C GLU A 60 15.97 5.87 -16.06
N ASP A 61 16.93 5.29 -16.78
CA ASP A 61 17.03 5.34 -18.25
C ASP A 61 15.94 4.49 -18.92
N CYS A 62 15.39 3.50 -18.22
CA CYS A 62 14.38 2.56 -18.72
C CYS A 62 12.99 2.83 -18.14
N SER A 63 12.50 4.08 -18.23
CA SER A 63 11.24 4.52 -17.60
C SER A 63 9.97 4.04 -18.32
N ARG A 64 10.07 3.56 -19.57
CA ARG A 64 8.93 3.13 -20.39
C ARG A 64 8.61 1.66 -20.15
N PHE A 65 7.35 1.36 -19.85
CA PHE A 65 6.86 -0.02 -19.70
C PHE A 65 6.22 -0.52 -20.99
N LEU A 66 6.43 -1.79 -21.31
CA LEU A 66 5.70 -2.46 -22.38
C LEU A 66 4.27 -2.76 -21.90
N PHE A 67 3.26 -2.41 -22.69
CA PHE A 67 1.86 -2.63 -22.33
C PHE A 67 1.46 -4.10 -22.47
N ALA A 68 0.53 -4.54 -21.60
CA ALA A 68 -0.01 -5.90 -21.68
C ALA A 68 -0.64 -6.18 -23.06
N GLY A 69 -0.21 -7.27 -23.72
CA GLY A 69 -0.67 -7.70 -25.04
C GLY A 69 0.17 -7.22 -26.23
N ALA A 70 1.19 -6.37 -26.01
CA ALA A 70 2.13 -5.99 -27.06
C ALA A 70 3.17 -7.11 -27.31
N SER A 71 3.65 -7.23 -28.56
CA SER A 71 4.75 -8.12 -28.91
C SER A 71 6.03 -7.69 -28.20
N ILE A 72 6.75 -8.65 -27.61
CA ILE A 72 8.00 -8.39 -26.88
C ILE A 72 9.15 -8.25 -27.90
N PRO A 73 9.83 -7.08 -27.99
CA PRO A 73 11.01 -6.91 -28.83
C PRO A 73 12.24 -7.51 -28.15
N TYR A 74 12.53 -8.78 -28.39
CA TYR A 74 13.71 -9.45 -27.81
C TYR A 74 15.03 -8.89 -28.36
N ALA A 75 16.05 -8.83 -27.53
CA ALA A 75 17.41 -8.49 -27.94
C ALA A 75 18.06 -9.64 -28.75
N PRO A 76 18.94 -9.34 -29.73
CA PRO A 76 19.66 -10.34 -30.50
C PRO A 76 20.65 -11.11 -29.61
N GLN A 77 20.73 -12.44 -29.77
CA GLN A 77 21.58 -13.30 -28.94
C GLN A 77 23.05 -13.23 -29.43
N PHE A 78 24.02 -13.24 -28.50
CA PHE A 78 25.46 -13.10 -28.78
C PHE A 78 26.06 -14.14 -29.76
N ASP A 79 25.32 -15.21 -30.08
CA ASP A 79 25.77 -16.26 -31.00
C ASP A 79 25.52 -15.95 -32.49
N ASP A 80 24.83 -14.84 -32.82
CA ASP A 80 24.56 -14.41 -34.21
C ASP A 80 25.61 -13.44 -34.78
N VAL A 81 26.77 -13.24 -34.13
CA VAL A 81 27.90 -12.41 -34.64
C VAL A 81 28.71 -13.16 -35.73
N GLY A 82 28.03 -14.02 -36.49
CA GLY A 82 28.62 -15.01 -37.39
C GLY A 82 28.57 -14.67 -38.88
N GLU A 83 28.32 -13.42 -39.28
CA GLU A 83 28.59 -12.97 -40.65
C GLU A 83 29.14 -11.54 -40.60
N GLN A 84 30.46 -11.41 -40.41
CA GLN A 84 31.17 -10.15 -40.59
C GLN A 84 30.99 -9.71 -42.05
N GLN A 85 30.03 -8.82 -42.30
CA GLN A 85 30.07 -7.98 -43.49
C GLN A 85 31.38 -7.20 -43.41
N THR A 86 32.29 -7.46 -44.35
CA THR A 86 33.53 -6.71 -44.46
C THR A 86 33.18 -5.25 -44.70
N PHE A 87 33.44 -4.39 -43.72
CA PHE A 87 33.29 -2.95 -43.85
C PHE A 87 34.14 -2.46 -45.03
N LEU A 88 33.49 -1.99 -46.09
CA LEU A 88 34.14 -1.61 -47.36
C LEU A 88 34.79 -0.20 -47.29
N GLY A 89 34.78 0.42 -46.12
CA GLY A 89 35.23 1.79 -45.90
C GLY A 89 34.08 2.78 -45.76
N PHE A 90 34.41 3.99 -45.32
CA PHE A 90 33.47 5.10 -45.16
C PHE A 90 33.81 6.21 -46.15
N HIS A 91 32.86 6.56 -47.01
CA HIS A 91 33.01 7.62 -48.02
C HIS A 91 32.21 8.89 -47.68
N GLY A 92 31.61 8.97 -46.49
CA GLY A 92 30.88 10.15 -46.04
C GLY A 92 31.81 11.26 -45.56
N GLU A 93 31.21 12.40 -45.20
CA GLU A 93 31.94 13.49 -44.56
C GLU A 93 32.20 13.16 -43.10
N TRP A 94 33.44 13.33 -42.65
CA TRP A 94 33.85 13.13 -41.26
C TRP A 94 34.98 14.08 -40.87
N GLU A 95 35.11 14.30 -39.57
CA GLU A 95 36.13 15.17 -38.98
C GLU A 95 36.48 14.68 -37.56
N VAL A 96 37.69 15.01 -37.09
CA VAL A 96 38.13 14.67 -35.73
C VAL A 96 38.31 15.94 -34.91
N GLU A 97 37.45 16.15 -33.92
CA GLU A 97 37.64 17.22 -32.95
C GLU A 97 38.51 16.73 -31.79
N THR A 98 39.61 17.43 -31.51
CA THR A 98 40.42 17.17 -30.31
C THR A 98 40.26 18.31 -29.32
N ASN A 99 39.80 17.99 -28.11
CA ASN A 99 39.65 18.97 -27.04
C ASN A 99 40.31 18.46 -25.75
N ARG A 100 40.25 19.26 -24.67
CA ARG A 100 40.80 18.87 -23.35
C ARG A 100 40.22 17.60 -22.74
N PHE A 101 39.12 17.08 -23.30
CA PHE A 101 38.41 15.88 -22.84
C PHE A 101 38.65 14.66 -23.74
N GLY A 102 39.41 14.78 -24.82
CA GLY A 102 39.78 13.68 -25.72
C GLY A 102 39.46 13.95 -27.19
N HIS A 103 39.43 12.87 -27.96
CA HIS A 103 39.16 12.91 -29.40
C HIS A 103 37.71 12.51 -29.69
N TYR A 104 37.05 13.28 -30.53
CA TYR A 104 35.69 13.07 -30.99
C TYR A 104 35.73 12.93 -32.51
N LEU A 105 35.28 11.80 -33.03
CA LEU A 105 34.98 11.66 -34.44
C LEU A 105 33.55 12.12 -34.67
N VAL A 106 33.33 13.02 -35.61
CA VAL A 106 31.99 13.46 -36.04
C VAL A 106 31.82 13.14 -37.51
N PHE A 107 30.65 12.64 -37.90
CA PHE A 107 30.44 12.16 -39.27
C PHE A 107 28.96 12.13 -39.67
N ASN A 108 28.71 12.17 -40.98
CA ASN A 108 27.38 12.12 -41.58
C ASN A 108 27.10 10.73 -42.15
N ALA A 109 26.12 10.05 -41.57
CA ALA A 109 25.77 8.70 -41.98
C ALA A 109 24.31 8.39 -41.66
N PRO A 110 23.63 7.52 -42.43
CA PRO A 110 22.41 6.89 -41.95
C PRO A 110 22.71 5.99 -40.74
N GLU A 111 21.78 5.87 -39.81
CA GLU A 111 21.94 5.16 -38.52
C GLU A 111 22.55 3.75 -38.63
N ARG A 112 22.15 2.98 -39.66
CA ARG A 112 22.72 1.66 -39.95
C ARG A 112 24.23 1.72 -40.21
N LEU A 113 24.64 2.67 -41.04
CA LEU A 113 26.03 2.86 -41.42
C LEU A 113 26.84 3.48 -40.27
N ALA A 114 26.20 4.28 -39.40
CA ALA A 114 26.83 4.78 -38.19
C ALA A 114 27.22 3.65 -37.22
N THR A 115 26.37 2.63 -37.11
CA THR A 115 26.67 1.43 -36.32
C THR A 115 27.86 0.67 -36.93
N GLU A 116 27.83 0.43 -38.25
CA GLU A 116 28.93 -0.22 -38.98
C GLU A 116 30.26 0.54 -38.86
N VAL A 117 30.23 1.87 -38.87
CA VAL A 117 31.41 2.74 -38.67
C VAL A 117 31.98 2.57 -37.27
N VAL A 118 31.14 2.51 -36.23
CA VAL A 118 31.58 2.30 -34.85
C VAL A 118 32.21 0.91 -34.70
N ASP A 119 31.57 -0.12 -35.23
CA ASP A 119 32.09 -1.50 -35.21
C ASP A 119 33.43 -1.61 -35.94
N ALA A 120 33.58 -0.93 -37.09
CA ALA A 120 34.82 -0.89 -37.85
C ALA A 120 35.95 -0.16 -37.10
N LEU A 121 35.63 0.92 -36.37
CA LEU A 121 36.60 1.63 -35.54
C LEU A 121 37.09 0.75 -34.37
N GLU A 122 36.19 0.04 -33.71
CA GLU A 122 36.57 -0.88 -32.63
C GLU A 122 37.42 -2.04 -33.15
N THR A 123 37.06 -2.61 -34.31
CA THR A 123 37.84 -3.63 -35.01
C THR A 123 39.22 -3.11 -35.43
N GLY A 124 39.31 -1.83 -35.81
CA GLY A 124 40.55 -1.12 -36.13
C GLY A 124 41.43 -0.76 -34.93
N GLY A 125 41.04 -1.15 -33.71
CA GLY A 125 41.79 -0.89 -32.48
C GLY A 125 41.53 0.49 -31.85
N LEU A 126 40.54 1.23 -32.34
CA LEU A 126 40.08 2.49 -31.77
C LEU A 126 38.85 2.24 -30.88
N SER A 127 39.07 2.01 -29.59
CA SER A 127 37.96 1.77 -28.66
C SER A 127 37.05 3.00 -28.55
N VAL A 128 35.75 2.83 -28.82
CA VAL A 128 34.75 3.89 -28.73
C VAL A 128 34.17 3.91 -27.30
N GLN A 129 34.21 5.06 -26.65
CA GLN A 129 33.68 5.21 -25.28
C GLN A 129 32.17 5.44 -25.27
N ARG A 130 31.69 6.21 -26.24
CA ARG A 130 30.27 6.57 -26.41
C ARG A 130 30.10 7.10 -27.83
N TRP A 131 29.00 6.76 -28.47
CA TRP A 131 28.54 7.40 -29.70
C TRP A 131 27.07 7.77 -29.57
N ASP A 132 26.64 8.84 -30.24
CA ASP A 132 25.28 9.38 -30.15
C ASP A 132 25.04 10.42 -31.27
N VAL A 133 23.81 10.94 -31.37
CA VAL A 133 23.45 12.02 -32.30
C VAL A 133 24.19 13.31 -31.92
N SER A 134 24.78 13.98 -32.90
CA SER A 134 25.47 15.26 -32.66
C SER A 134 24.47 16.42 -32.65
N HIS A 135 24.36 17.07 -31.48
CA HIS A 135 23.48 18.24 -31.29
C HIS A 135 24.23 19.58 -31.30
N ARG A 136 25.56 19.55 -31.48
CA ARG A 136 26.40 20.75 -31.46
C ARG A 136 27.14 20.92 -32.78
N PRO A 137 27.36 22.17 -33.22
CA PRO A 137 28.25 22.43 -34.35
C PRO A 137 29.69 22.11 -33.94
N THR A 138 30.50 21.75 -34.93
CA THR A 138 31.95 21.60 -34.73
C THR A 138 32.64 22.94 -34.50
N ASN A 139 33.93 22.90 -34.16
CA ASN A 139 34.77 24.09 -34.10
C ASN A 139 34.75 24.92 -35.41
N GLU A 140 34.44 24.30 -36.56
CA GLU A 140 34.28 24.95 -37.85
C GLU A 140 32.84 25.46 -38.12
N GLY A 141 31.91 25.26 -37.18
CA GLY A 141 30.52 25.69 -37.28
C GLY A 141 29.61 24.73 -38.04
N LYS A 142 30.09 23.54 -38.41
CA LYS A 142 29.34 22.55 -39.19
C LYS A 142 28.59 21.56 -38.28
N PHE A 143 27.36 21.22 -38.64
CA PHE A 143 26.60 20.17 -37.96
C PHE A 143 26.82 18.83 -38.64
N TYR A 144 27.00 17.80 -37.84
CA TYR A 144 27.07 16.41 -38.30
C TYR A 144 25.93 15.61 -37.69
N ASP A 145 25.62 14.46 -38.26
CA ASP A 145 24.54 13.60 -37.76
C ASP A 145 24.94 12.86 -36.47
N TRP A 146 26.19 12.38 -36.40
CA TRP A 146 26.68 11.52 -35.32
C TRP A 146 27.99 12.02 -34.74
N PHE A 147 28.25 11.68 -33.47
CA PHE A 147 29.57 11.77 -32.86
C PHE A 147 29.95 10.46 -32.16
N ALA A 148 31.25 10.14 -32.17
CA ALA A 148 31.85 9.03 -31.45
C ALA A 148 33.07 9.54 -30.65
N ARG A 149 33.05 9.36 -29.33
CA ARG A 149 34.17 9.71 -28.45
C ARG A 149 35.14 8.55 -28.38
N LEU A 150 36.39 8.78 -28.78
CA LEU A 150 37.42 7.75 -28.84
C LEU A 150 38.23 7.70 -27.55
N ARG A 151 38.54 6.49 -27.08
CA ARG A 151 39.42 6.23 -25.92
C ARG A 151 40.89 6.15 -26.32
N PHE A 152 41.30 7.03 -27.23
CA PHE A 152 42.68 7.11 -27.70
C PHE A 152 43.46 8.17 -26.91
N LYS A 153 44.75 7.92 -26.66
CA LYS A 153 45.63 8.79 -25.85
C LYS A 153 46.78 9.45 -26.62
N GLY A 154 46.89 9.18 -27.92
CA GLY A 154 47.94 9.73 -28.77
C GLY A 154 47.62 11.11 -29.33
N SER A 155 48.38 11.54 -30.33
CA SER A 155 48.22 12.85 -30.94
C SER A 155 47.03 12.92 -31.90
N HIS A 156 46.56 14.13 -32.22
CA HIS A 156 45.49 14.34 -33.21
C HIS A 156 45.84 13.71 -34.57
N GLU A 157 47.10 13.84 -35.01
CA GLU A 157 47.60 13.27 -36.27
C GLU A 157 47.59 11.74 -36.28
N GLU A 158 47.93 11.10 -35.15
CA GLU A 158 47.88 9.64 -34.99
C GLU A 158 46.46 9.09 -35.05
N VAL A 159 45.50 9.77 -34.41
CA VAL A 159 44.07 9.42 -34.47
C VAL A 159 43.55 9.54 -35.90
N MET A 160 43.85 10.66 -36.55
CA MET A 160 43.47 10.91 -37.95
C MET A 160 44.00 9.82 -38.89
N ALA A 161 45.27 9.40 -38.71
CA ALA A 161 45.87 8.35 -39.51
C ALA A 161 45.19 6.99 -39.29
N GLN A 162 44.84 6.65 -38.05
CA GLN A 162 44.15 5.39 -37.74
C GLN A 162 42.71 5.36 -38.27
N ILE A 163 41.96 6.45 -38.11
CA ILE A 163 40.59 6.55 -38.63
C ILE A 163 40.59 6.51 -40.15
N SER A 164 41.52 7.21 -40.80
CA SER A 164 41.62 7.17 -42.26
C SER A 164 42.00 5.78 -42.80
N ALA A 165 42.83 5.01 -42.08
CA ALA A 165 43.13 3.62 -42.42
C ALA A 165 41.90 2.69 -42.30
N VAL A 166 41.02 2.93 -41.32
CA VAL A 166 39.74 2.19 -41.17
C VAL A 166 38.75 2.59 -42.27
N PHE A 167 38.69 3.89 -42.62
CA PHE A 167 37.73 4.42 -43.58
C PHE A 167 38.13 4.19 -45.04
N SER A 168 39.41 3.97 -45.31
CA SER A 168 39.93 3.65 -46.63
C SER A 168 40.90 2.46 -46.55
N PRO A 169 40.37 1.23 -46.36
CA PRO A 169 41.20 0.05 -46.41
C PRO A 169 41.85 -0.06 -47.80
N ALA A 170 43.18 -0.15 -47.85
CA ALA A 170 43.91 -0.24 -49.11
C ALA A 170 43.40 -1.43 -49.94
N PRO A 171 43.10 -1.26 -51.24
CA PRO A 171 42.66 -2.37 -52.06
C PRO A 171 43.73 -3.45 -52.09
N ALA A 172 43.37 -4.68 -51.74
CA ALA A 172 44.23 -5.83 -51.95
C ALA A 172 44.58 -5.89 -53.44
N GLU A 173 45.87 -5.94 -53.76
CA GLU A 173 46.38 -5.99 -55.13
C GLU A 173 45.64 -7.08 -55.93
N PRO A 174 45.07 -6.77 -57.11
CA PRO A 174 44.52 -7.80 -57.96
C PRO A 174 45.67 -8.66 -58.49
N THR A 175 45.71 -9.90 -57.98
CA THR A 175 46.57 -10.98 -58.44
C THR A 175 46.58 -11.04 -59.97
N ALA A 176 47.80 -11.04 -60.51
CA ALA A 176 48.14 -10.95 -61.91
C ALA A 176 47.36 -11.91 -62.84
N ALA A 177 47.00 -11.38 -64.01
CA ALA A 177 46.53 -12.11 -65.17
C ALA A 177 47.50 -13.22 -65.62
N PRO A 178 47.02 -14.35 -66.16
CA PRO A 178 47.86 -15.29 -66.88
C PRO A 178 48.08 -14.86 -68.35
N ALA A 179 49.31 -15.09 -68.81
CA ALA A 179 49.83 -14.80 -70.14
C ALA A 179 49.22 -15.67 -71.27
N PRO A 180 49.29 -15.22 -72.54
CA PRO A 180 48.56 -15.80 -73.67
C PRO A 180 49.37 -16.85 -74.46
N ALA A 181 48.67 -17.87 -75.00
CA ALA A 181 48.92 -18.60 -76.26
C ALA A 181 47.99 -19.84 -76.34
N PRO A 182 47.68 -20.45 -77.50
CA PRO A 182 48.10 -20.17 -78.88
C PRO A 182 46.93 -20.00 -79.88
N SER A 183 47.29 -19.63 -81.11
CA SER A 183 46.48 -19.44 -82.31
C SER A 183 45.35 -20.46 -82.53
N VAL A 184 44.12 -19.97 -82.45
CA VAL A 184 42.95 -20.50 -83.16
C VAL A 184 42.63 -19.52 -84.30
N SER A 185 41.95 -20.00 -85.34
CA SER A 185 41.69 -19.30 -86.60
C SER A 185 41.24 -17.83 -86.40
N PRO A 186 41.90 -16.82 -87.03
CA PRO A 186 41.61 -15.40 -86.80
C PRO A 186 40.19 -14.94 -87.19
N LEU A 187 39.39 -15.82 -87.79
CA LEU A 187 37.99 -15.56 -88.15
C LEU A 187 37.00 -16.05 -87.08
N GLU A 188 37.32 -17.12 -86.35
CA GLU A 188 36.44 -17.67 -85.30
C GLU A 188 36.57 -16.87 -84.00
N ASP A 189 37.80 -16.45 -83.64
CA ASP A 189 38.04 -15.54 -82.51
C ASP A 189 37.42 -14.15 -82.74
N LEU A 190 37.44 -13.65 -83.97
CA LEU A 190 36.81 -12.38 -84.31
C LEU A 190 35.29 -12.47 -84.28
N ALA A 191 34.73 -13.60 -84.74
CA ALA A 191 33.29 -13.86 -84.65
C ALA A 191 32.82 -13.95 -83.18
N ALA A 192 33.56 -14.67 -82.33
CA ALA A 192 33.28 -14.76 -80.90
C ALA A 192 33.41 -13.40 -80.20
N GLN A 193 34.40 -12.57 -80.56
CA GLN A 193 34.53 -11.20 -80.03
C GLN A 193 33.39 -10.29 -80.48
N VAL A 194 32.93 -10.40 -81.73
CA VAL A 194 31.78 -9.64 -82.22
C VAL A 194 30.50 -10.07 -81.50
N GLU A 195 30.30 -11.37 -81.28
CA GLU A 195 29.16 -11.90 -80.52
C GLU A 195 29.18 -11.41 -79.07
N GLN A 196 30.34 -11.46 -78.39
CA GLN A 196 30.51 -10.89 -77.05
C GLN A 196 30.25 -9.38 -76.99
N LEU A 197 30.68 -8.62 -78.00
CA LEU A 197 30.40 -7.18 -78.06
C LEU A 197 28.92 -6.91 -78.32
N VAL A 198 28.24 -7.72 -79.12
CA VAL A 198 26.79 -7.61 -79.33
C VAL A 198 26.04 -7.88 -78.03
N ASP A 199 26.38 -8.95 -77.31
CA ASP A 199 25.79 -9.28 -76.02
C ASP A 199 26.02 -8.18 -74.99
N LEU A 200 27.26 -7.66 -74.91
CA LEU A 200 27.60 -6.56 -74.01
C LEU A 200 26.85 -5.27 -74.37
N THR A 201 26.66 -4.97 -75.66
CA THR A 201 25.85 -3.81 -76.07
C THR A 201 24.36 -4.01 -75.79
N ALA A 202 23.85 -5.24 -75.84
CA ALA A 202 22.48 -5.56 -75.46
C ALA A 202 22.29 -5.38 -73.95
N GLU A 203 23.20 -5.90 -73.13
CA GLU A 203 23.19 -5.74 -71.68
C GLU A 203 23.30 -4.27 -71.27
N LEU A 204 24.22 -3.51 -71.89
CA LEU A 204 24.36 -2.08 -71.60
C LEU A 204 23.11 -1.27 -71.99
N ARG A 205 22.41 -1.64 -73.08
CA ARG A 205 21.15 -1.01 -73.45
C ARG A 205 20.04 -1.32 -72.46
N GLU A 206 19.97 -2.56 -71.99
CA GLU A 206 19.02 -2.94 -70.95
C GLU A 206 19.30 -2.17 -69.66
N ARG A 207 20.54 -2.13 -69.18
CA ARG A 207 20.95 -1.35 -68.00
C ARG A 207 20.71 0.15 -68.16
N LEU A 208 20.90 0.69 -69.36
CA LEU A 208 20.59 2.10 -69.64
C LEU A 208 19.07 2.34 -69.54
N SER A 209 18.26 1.45 -70.11
CA SER A 209 16.80 1.57 -70.06
C SER A 209 16.24 1.44 -68.63
N THR A 210 16.81 0.56 -67.80
CA THR A 210 16.44 0.45 -66.39
C THR A 210 16.83 1.70 -65.63
N SER A 211 18.06 2.21 -65.83
CA SER A 211 18.52 3.45 -65.21
C SER A 211 17.69 4.67 -65.63
N GLU A 212 17.30 4.78 -66.91
CA GLU A 212 16.41 5.84 -67.39
C GLU A 212 15.02 5.74 -66.75
N SER A 213 14.49 4.53 -66.60
CA SER A 213 13.21 4.29 -65.92
C SER A 213 13.27 4.70 -64.45
N GLU A 214 14.35 4.35 -63.74
CA GLU A 214 14.60 4.74 -62.36
C GLU A 214 14.76 6.26 -62.21
N ALA A 215 15.53 6.89 -63.09
CA ALA A 215 15.69 8.35 -63.11
C ALA A 215 14.36 9.06 -63.34
N SER A 216 13.50 8.53 -64.22
CA SER A 216 12.16 9.08 -64.46
C SER A 216 11.27 8.95 -63.21
N LEU A 217 11.35 7.82 -62.51
CA LEU A 217 10.61 7.55 -61.27
C LEU A 217 11.08 8.46 -60.13
N LEU A 218 12.39 8.65 -59.98
CA LEU A 218 12.98 9.55 -58.98
C LEU A 218 12.60 11.00 -59.25
N ARG A 219 12.60 11.45 -60.51
CA ARG A 219 12.12 12.80 -60.89
C ARG A 219 10.63 12.97 -60.54
N GLY A 220 9.80 11.96 -60.82
CA GLY A 220 8.39 11.97 -60.45
C GLY A 220 8.19 12.08 -58.93
N ARG A 221 8.97 11.31 -58.15
CA ARG A 221 8.96 11.39 -56.68
C ARG A 221 9.41 12.76 -56.17
N LEU A 222 10.43 13.35 -56.77
CA LEU A 222 10.95 14.66 -56.37
C LEU A 222 9.93 15.79 -56.62
N ILE A 223 9.25 15.78 -57.78
CA ILE A 223 8.16 16.73 -58.06
C ILE A 223 7.01 16.54 -57.07
N ALA A 224 6.63 15.29 -56.79
CA ALA A 224 5.59 15.00 -55.81
C ALA A 224 5.98 15.47 -54.40
N ALA A 225 7.22 15.26 -53.98
CA ALA A 225 7.73 15.72 -52.68
C ALA A 225 7.74 17.26 -52.59
N SER A 226 8.26 17.95 -53.60
CA SER A 226 8.25 19.42 -53.66
C SER A 226 6.84 20.00 -53.61
N SER A 227 5.87 19.36 -54.30
CA SER A 227 4.47 19.79 -54.23
C SER A 227 3.83 19.61 -52.85
N ARG A 228 4.27 18.60 -52.08
CA ARG A 228 3.81 18.41 -50.69
C ARG A 228 4.45 19.41 -49.77
N GLU A 229 5.75 19.66 -49.94
CA GLU A 229 6.49 20.66 -49.16
C GLU A 229 5.89 22.06 -49.32
N SER A 230 5.57 22.46 -50.55
CA SER A 230 4.88 23.73 -50.82
C SER A 230 3.52 23.82 -50.13
N LYS A 231 2.71 22.74 -50.14
CA LYS A 231 1.43 22.71 -49.42
C LYS A 231 1.60 22.82 -47.91
N LEU A 232 2.60 22.12 -47.35
CA LEU A 232 2.89 22.19 -45.93
C LEU A 232 3.36 23.58 -45.51
N SER A 233 4.16 24.25 -46.35
CA SER A 233 4.55 25.64 -46.12
C SER A 233 3.33 26.56 -46.08
N ASP A 234 2.42 26.45 -47.04
CA ASP A 234 1.18 27.25 -47.07
C ASP A 234 0.30 27.01 -45.82
N ASP A 235 0.22 25.76 -45.37
CA ASP A 235 -0.56 25.39 -44.17
C ASP A 235 0.09 25.92 -42.89
N ILE A 236 1.44 25.92 -42.80
CA ILE A 236 2.19 26.53 -41.70
C ILE A 236 1.93 28.04 -41.66
N ASP A 237 1.98 28.73 -42.81
CA ASP A 237 1.73 30.17 -42.87
C ASP A 237 0.31 30.52 -42.40
N ARG A 238 -0.70 29.73 -42.82
CA ARG A 238 -2.08 29.89 -42.33
C ARG A 238 -2.19 29.66 -40.83
N ALA A 239 -1.49 28.66 -40.29
CA ALA A 239 -1.49 28.39 -38.86
C ALA A 239 -0.86 29.53 -38.05
N LEU A 240 0.25 30.09 -38.54
CA LEU A 240 0.91 31.24 -37.93
C LEU A 240 0.02 32.50 -37.95
N ASP A 241 -0.70 32.74 -39.04
CA ASP A 241 -1.64 33.87 -39.13
C ASP A 241 -2.84 33.68 -38.20
N HIS A 242 -3.33 32.45 -38.07
CA HIS A 242 -4.37 32.13 -37.10
C HIS A 242 -3.89 32.35 -35.66
N GLN A 243 -2.67 31.92 -35.33
CA GLN A 243 -2.05 32.14 -34.04
C GLN A 243 -1.92 33.64 -33.72
N LYS A 244 -1.44 34.45 -34.67
CA LYS A 244 -1.37 35.92 -34.50
C LYS A 244 -2.75 36.52 -34.25
N THR A 245 -3.77 36.06 -34.96
CA THR A 245 -5.15 36.52 -34.78
C THR A 245 -5.65 36.21 -33.37
N LEU A 246 -5.43 34.99 -32.87
CA LEU A 246 -5.79 34.60 -31.51
C LEU A 246 -5.02 35.40 -30.45
N GLN A 247 -3.72 35.66 -30.66
CA GLN A 247 -2.93 36.49 -29.75
C GLN A 247 -3.47 37.92 -29.69
N ASN A 248 -3.88 38.49 -30.82
CA ASN A 248 -4.50 39.82 -30.84
C ASN A 248 -5.85 39.82 -30.10
N GLN A 249 -6.68 38.79 -30.30
CA GLN A 249 -7.95 38.64 -29.57
C GLN A 249 -7.73 38.50 -28.06
N LEU A 250 -6.73 37.73 -27.63
CA LEU A 250 -6.35 37.62 -26.22
C LEU A 250 -5.85 38.96 -25.67
N ALA A 251 -5.04 39.70 -26.43
CA ALA A 251 -4.59 41.04 -26.05
C ALA A 251 -5.76 42.01 -25.90
N GLU A 252 -6.74 41.98 -26.81
CA GLU A 252 -7.96 42.79 -26.73
C GLU A 252 -8.83 42.43 -25.51
N LEU A 253 -9.05 41.14 -25.25
CA LEU A 253 -9.79 40.67 -24.07
C LEU A 253 -9.06 41.05 -22.78
N SER A 254 -7.74 40.89 -22.73
CA SER A 254 -6.94 41.27 -21.55
C SER A 254 -6.92 42.77 -21.27
N ARG A 255 -7.21 43.60 -22.29
CA ARG A 255 -7.31 45.06 -22.16
C ARG A 255 -8.67 45.51 -21.63
N ASP A 256 -9.70 44.66 -21.60
CA ASP A 256 -10.99 45.03 -21.03
C ASP A 256 -10.88 45.10 -19.49
N PRO A 257 -10.88 46.30 -18.88
CA PRO A 257 -10.75 46.45 -17.44
C PRO A 257 -11.93 45.84 -16.67
N ARG A 258 -13.07 45.58 -17.33
CA ARG A 258 -14.22 44.91 -16.73
C ARG A 258 -13.93 43.44 -16.47
N GLN A 259 -13.31 42.74 -17.42
CA GLN A 259 -12.91 41.34 -17.26
C GLN A 259 -11.79 41.19 -16.21
N ALA A 260 -10.85 42.14 -16.16
CA ALA A 260 -9.82 42.17 -15.11
C ALA A 260 -10.43 42.40 -13.70
N ALA A 261 -11.47 43.23 -13.60
CA ALA A 261 -12.19 43.44 -12.34
C ALA A 261 -13.01 42.21 -11.93
N GLU A 262 -13.70 41.56 -12.88
CA GLU A 262 -14.48 40.34 -12.64
C GLU A 262 -13.59 39.17 -12.21
N THR A 263 -12.47 38.95 -12.90
CA THR A 263 -11.48 37.92 -12.51
C THR A 263 -10.90 38.18 -11.13
N LYS A 264 -10.62 39.44 -10.78
CA LYS A 264 -10.17 39.80 -9.43
C LYS A 264 -11.23 39.52 -8.36
N ILE A 265 -12.51 39.78 -8.65
CA ILE A 265 -13.62 39.44 -7.73
C ILE A 265 -13.75 37.92 -7.56
N LEU A 266 -13.63 37.17 -8.66
CA LEU A 266 -13.68 35.70 -8.63
C LEU A 266 -12.51 35.11 -7.84
N LEU A 267 -11.28 35.59 -8.06
CA LEU A 267 -10.11 35.16 -7.30
C LEU A 267 -10.25 35.48 -5.81
N LYS A 268 -10.82 36.64 -5.46
CA LYS A 268 -11.10 36.97 -4.07
C LYS A 268 -12.12 36.01 -3.45
N ARG A 269 -13.21 35.70 -4.16
CA ARG A 269 -14.19 34.70 -3.70
C ARG A 269 -13.57 33.32 -3.58
N GLN A 270 -12.70 32.94 -4.51
CA GLN A 270 -11.99 31.66 -4.45
C GLN A 270 -11.11 31.59 -3.21
N ALA A 271 -10.33 32.63 -2.92
CA ALA A 271 -9.50 32.69 -1.71
C ALA A 271 -10.37 32.62 -0.43
N GLU A 272 -11.50 33.33 -0.37
CA GLU A 272 -12.45 33.25 0.75
C GLU A 272 -13.01 31.83 0.91
N THR A 273 -13.32 31.13 -0.19
CA THR A 273 -13.79 29.73 -0.13
C THR A 273 -12.70 28.75 0.27
N GLU A 274 -11.45 28.99 -0.11
CA GLU A 274 -10.30 28.17 0.28
C GLU A 274 -10.03 28.31 1.79
N GLU A 275 -10.08 29.53 2.32
CA GLU A 275 -9.95 29.79 3.76
C GLU A 275 -11.06 29.08 4.58
N LEU A 276 -12.32 29.13 4.10
CA LEU A 276 -13.43 28.40 4.73
C LEU A 276 -13.25 26.88 4.69
N LEU A 277 -12.68 26.34 3.60
CA LEU A 277 -12.39 24.91 3.50
C LEU A 277 -11.27 24.50 4.45
N GLU A 278 -10.21 25.31 4.59
CA GLU A 278 -9.13 25.07 5.54
C GLU A 278 -9.65 25.06 6.98
N LEU A 279 -10.50 26.03 7.35
CA LEU A 279 -11.17 26.04 8.65
C LEU A 279 -12.02 24.79 8.88
N ALA A 280 -12.83 24.39 7.89
CA ALA A 280 -13.64 23.18 7.99
C ALA A 280 -12.79 21.90 8.10
N PHE A 281 -11.62 21.85 7.46
CA PHE A 281 -10.68 20.73 7.62
C PHE A 281 -10.04 20.70 9.01
N ALA A 282 -9.66 21.86 9.55
CA ALA A 282 -9.16 21.98 10.92
C ALA A 282 -10.21 21.50 11.94
N GLU A 283 -11.45 21.99 11.85
CA GLU A 283 -12.56 21.55 12.70
C GLU A 283 -12.82 20.04 12.58
N ASN A 284 -12.83 19.50 11.36
CA ASN A 284 -12.98 18.05 11.16
C ASN A 284 -11.84 17.24 11.79
N SER A 285 -10.61 17.77 11.77
CA SER A 285 -9.47 17.10 12.41
C SER A 285 -9.60 17.08 13.93
N GLU A 286 -10.08 18.17 14.54
CA GLU A 286 -10.35 18.28 15.97
C GLU A 286 -11.52 17.39 16.40
N LEU A 287 -12.58 17.31 15.60
CA LEU A 287 -13.70 16.41 15.85
C LEU A 287 -13.27 14.94 15.77
N ARG A 288 -12.40 14.59 14.82
CA ARG A 288 -11.86 13.23 14.70
C ARG A 288 -10.97 12.85 15.88
N SER A 289 -10.09 13.75 16.33
CA SER A 289 -9.25 13.50 17.50
C SER A 289 -10.10 13.37 18.77
N SER A 290 -11.12 14.21 18.92
CA SER A 290 -12.08 14.12 20.03
C SER A 290 -12.85 12.79 20.02
N LEU A 291 -13.33 12.35 18.85
CA LEU A 291 -14.00 11.05 18.70
C LEU A 291 -13.08 9.87 19.02
N ALA A 292 -11.80 9.93 18.63
CA ALA A 292 -10.82 8.91 18.99
C ALA A 292 -10.63 8.86 20.52
N ASN A 293 -10.45 10.01 21.16
CA ASN A 293 -10.31 10.10 22.62
C ASN A 293 -11.54 9.53 23.35
N TYR A 294 -12.75 9.83 22.88
CA TYR A 294 -13.98 9.28 23.48
C TYR A 294 -14.11 7.77 23.27
N ARG A 295 -13.65 7.23 22.14
CA ARG A 295 -13.60 5.77 21.91
C ARG A 295 -12.61 5.10 22.86
N ASP A 296 -11.40 5.64 22.99
CA ASP A 296 -10.40 5.10 23.91
C ASP A 296 -10.91 5.12 25.37
N GLN A 297 -11.61 6.19 25.77
CA GLN A 297 -12.25 6.26 27.08
C GLN A 297 -13.37 5.22 27.26
N ALA A 298 -14.17 4.98 26.22
CA ALA A 298 -15.21 3.96 26.26
C ALA A 298 -14.60 2.55 26.37
N GLU A 299 -13.57 2.24 25.59
CA GLU A 299 -12.86 0.96 25.66
C GLU A 299 -12.21 0.74 27.03
N GLN A 300 -11.60 1.78 27.62
CA GLN A 300 -11.10 1.72 28.99
C GLN A 300 -12.22 1.48 30.01
N GLY A 301 -13.38 2.10 29.79
CA GLY A 301 -14.59 1.87 30.58
C GLY A 301 -15.06 0.41 30.51
N ASP A 302 -15.12 -0.17 29.31
CA ASP A 302 -15.54 -1.55 29.08
C ASP A 302 -14.57 -2.55 29.72
N VAL A 303 -13.25 -2.33 29.59
CA VAL A 303 -12.24 -3.14 30.28
C VAL A 303 -12.43 -3.07 31.79
N ARG A 304 -12.68 -1.87 32.34
CA ARG A 304 -12.94 -1.71 33.78
C ARG A 304 -14.21 -2.44 34.20
N ILE A 305 -15.28 -2.38 33.42
CA ILE A 305 -16.53 -3.10 33.70
C ILE A 305 -16.26 -4.61 33.73
N LEU A 306 -15.58 -5.17 32.72
CA LEU A 306 -15.23 -6.59 32.67
C LEU A 306 -14.40 -7.02 33.89
N THR A 307 -13.44 -6.21 34.32
CA THR A 307 -12.65 -6.51 35.52
C THR A 307 -13.51 -6.50 36.79
N LEU A 308 -14.43 -5.53 36.91
CA LEU A 308 -15.34 -5.45 38.05
C LEU A 308 -16.31 -6.63 38.06
N GLU A 309 -16.87 -7.01 36.92
CA GLU A 309 -17.72 -8.20 36.78
C GLU A 309 -16.99 -9.46 37.22
N ALA A 310 -15.76 -9.67 36.75
CA ALA A 310 -14.94 -10.80 37.18
C ALA A 310 -14.68 -10.81 38.70
N THR A 311 -14.42 -9.64 39.30
CA THR A 311 -14.25 -9.55 40.76
C THR A 311 -15.54 -9.82 41.54
N VAL A 312 -16.69 -9.37 41.04
CA VAL A 312 -18.00 -9.64 41.65
C VAL A 312 -18.30 -11.13 41.61
N VAL A 313 -18.08 -11.78 40.46
CA VAL A 313 -18.25 -13.25 40.32
C VAL A 313 -17.34 -13.99 41.30
N GLY A 314 -16.05 -13.64 41.38
CA GLY A 314 -15.13 -14.27 42.33
C GLY A 314 -15.49 -14.04 43.81
N LEU A 315 -16.09 -12.88 44.15
CA LEU A 315 -16.60 -12.64 45.50
C LEU A 315 -17.87 -13.45 45.80
N GLN A 316 -18.75 -13.62 44.80
CA GLN A 316 -19.95 -14.46 44.94
C GLN A 316 -19.58 -15.93 45.17
N GLU A 317 -18.61 -16.46 44.43
CA GLU A 317 -18.08 -17.81 44.63
C GLU A 317 -17.52 -17.99 46.06
N ARG A 318 -16.71 -17.05 46.54
CA ARG A 318 -16.19 -17.07 47.92
C ARG A 318 -17.30 -17.00 48.98
N LEU A 319 -18.33 -16.18 48.77
CA LEU A 319 -19.47 -16.12 49.69
C LEU A 319 -20.26 -17.43 49.70
N GLN A 320 -20.38 -18.10 48.55
CA GLN A 320 -21.00 -19.42 48.48
C GLN A 320 -20.16 -20.47 49.22
N GLU A 321 -18.84 -20.49 49.03
CA GLU A 321 -17.92 -21.35 49.78
C GLU A 321 -18.03 -21.13 51.29
N PHE A 322 -18.05 -19.88 51.76
CA PHE A 322 -18.27 -19.57 53.18
C PHE A 322 -19.63 -20.07 53.68
N GLY A 323 -20.69 -19.90 52.87
CA GLY A 323 -22.02 -20.42 53.19
C GLY A 323 -22.05 -21.95 53.31
N GLU A 324 -21.32 -22.66 52.45
CA GLU A 324 -21.18 -24.11 52.51
C GLU A 324 -20.37 -24.56 53.74
N GLN A 325 -19.24 -23.91 54.03
CA GLN A 325 -18.44 -24.17 55.23
C GLN A 325 -19.24 -23.92 56.52
N GLU A 326 -20.06 -22.87 56.57
CA GLU A 326 -20.96 -22.64 57.70
C GLU A 326 -22.01 -23.73 57.85
N ARG A 327 -22.63 -24.17 56.74
CA ARG A 327 -23.60 -25.27 56.78
C ARG A 327 -22.96 -26.57 57.25
N GLU A 328 -21.74 -26.87 56.83
CA GLU A 328 -20.97 -28.03 57.31
C GLU A 328 -20.63 -27.91 58.80
N ARG A 329 -20.15 -26.74 59.26
CA ARG A 329 -19.95 -26.46 60.69
C ARG A 329 -21.22 -26.65 61.50
N ARG A 330 -22.37 -26.20 60.99
CA ARG A 330 -23.67 -26.39 61.64
C ARG A 330 -24.06 -27.87 61.69
N ARG A 331 -23.88 -28.64 60.62
CA ARG A 331 -24.12 -30.10 60.60
C ARG A 331 -23.22 -30.85 61.61
N GLY A 332 -21.96 -30.45 61.73
CA GLY A 332 -21.04 -30.99 62.73
C GLY A 332 -21.43 -30.64 64.17
N ASN A 333 -21.93 -29.42 64.42
CA ASN A 333 -22.35 -29.00 65.76
C ASN A 333 -23.71 -29.58 66.19
N VAL A 334 -24.65 -29.77 65.25
CA VAL A 334 -25.98 -30.35 65.53
C VAL A 334 -25.88 -31.84 65.89
N THR A 335 -24.93 -32.57 65.32
CA THR A 335 -24.69 -33.98 65.69
C THR A 335 -24.04 -34.15 67.07
N ALA A 336 -23.38 -33.12 67.61
CA ALA A 336 -22.70 -33.15 68.91
C ALA A 336 -23.57 -32.70 70.11
N ARG A 337 -24.73 -32.07 69.89
CA ARG A 337 -25.64 -31.64 70.96
C ARG A 337 -27.03 -32.24 70.76
N ALA A 338 -27.34 -33.28 71.53
CA ALA A 338 -28.72 -33.76 71.68
C ALA A 338 -29.64 -32.57 72.07
N PRO A 339 -30.82 -32.43 71.46
CA PRO A 339 -31.72 -31.33 71.76
C PRO A 339 -32.15 -31.41 73.23
N ARG A 340 -31.91 -30.32 73.98
CA ARG A 340 -32.52 -30.11 75.29
C ARG A 340 -34.05 -30.11 75.06
N ARG A 341 -34.75 -31.16 75.52
CA ARG A 341 -36.19 -31.33 75.30
C ARG A 341 -36.97 -30.11 75.82
N GLY A 342 -37.72 -29.44 74.94
CA GLY A 342 -38.66 -28.35 75.27
C GLY A 342 -38.62 -27.18 74.28
N VAL A 343 -39.70 -26.38 74.26
CA VAL A 343 -39.80 -25.13 73.46
C VAL A 343 -38.62 -24.17 73.69
N PRO A 344 -38.09 -23.97 74.93
CA PRO A 344 -36.92 -23.12 75.15
C PRO A 344 -35.68 -23.60 74.40
N GLY A 345 -35.43 -24.93 74.39
CA GLY A 345 -34.28 -25.51 73.69
C GLY A 345 -34.42 -25.45 72.17
N PHE A 346 -35.64 -25.51 71.64
CA PHE A 346 -35.89 -25.29 70.21
C PHE A 346 -35.60 -23.83 69.81
N LEU A 347 -36.08 -22.86 70.59
CA LEU A 347 -35.88 -21.44 70.27
C LEU A 347 -34.40 -21.02 70.34
N GLU A 348 -33.64 -21.53 71.31
CA GLU A 348 -32.19 -21.30 71.40
C GLU A 348 -31.40 -21.87 70.21
N VAL A 349 -31.89 -22.95 69.60
CA VAL A 349 -31.26 -23.58 68.42
C VAL A 349 -31.73 -22.93 67.12
N ALA A 350 -33.00 -22.53 67.06
CA ALA A 350 -33.61 -21.96 65.87
C ALA A 350 -33.17 -20.52 65.60
N PHE A 351 -32.89 -19.74 66.65
CA PHE A 351 -32.54 -18.33 66.56
C PHE A 351 -31.19 -18.06 67.19
N SER A 352 -30.22 -17.67 66.36
CA SER A 352 -28.83 -17.50 66.81
C SER A 352 -28.56 -16.18 67.49
N ARG A 353 -29.35 -15.14 67.16
CA ARG A 353 -29.18 -13.77 67.65
C ARG A 353 -30.24 -13.38 68.67
N LEU A 354 -31.40 -14.05 68.65
CA LEU A 354 -32.50 -13.69 69.54
C LEU A 354 -32.29 -14.19 70.96
N THR A 355 -32.53 -13.32 71.94
CA THR A 355 -32.57 -13.65 73.35
C THR A 355 -33.95 -13.29 73.88
N PHE A 356 -34.75 -14.30 74.21
CA PHE A 356 -36.11 -14.12 74.70
C PHE A 356 -36.09 -13.67 76.16
N VAL A 357 -36.73 -12.55 76.46
CA VAL A 357 -36.80 -11.95 77.80
C VAL A 357 -38.25 -11.95 78.30
N LEU A 358 -38.45 -11.87 79.62
CA LEU A 358 -39.76 -12.02 80.27
C LEU A 358 -40.38 -13.39 79.96
N ASP A 359 -41.70 -13.50 80.04
CA ASP A 359 -42.45 -14.76 79.87
C ASP A 359 -42.66 -15.14 78.38
N SER A 360 -41.83 -14.60 77.49
CA SER A 360 -42.03 -14.66 76.03
C SER A 360 -42.03 -16.07 75.46
N VAL A 361 -41.26 -16.98 76.07
CA VAL A 361 -41.21 -18.39 75.65
C VAL A 361 -42.51 -19.11 76.02
N GLU A 362 -43.10 -18.78 77.17
CA GLU A 362 -44.39 -19.34 77.60
C GLU A 362 -45.52 -18.78 76.74
N VAL A 363 -45.49 -17.47 76.44
CA VAL A 363 -46.45 -16.84 75.55
C VAL A 363 -46.41 -17.51 74.17
N LEU A 364 -45.23 -17.70 73.58
CA LEU A 364 -45.08 -18.36 72.27
C LEU A 364 -45.57 -19.81 72.27
N ALA A 365 -45.36 -20.55 73.37
CA ALA A 365 -45.80 -21.93 73.50
C ALA A 365 -47.32 -22.08 73.54
N ASN A 366 -48.05 -21.05 73.99
CA ASN A 366 -49.50 -21.06 74.20
C ASN A 366 -50.30 -20.42 73.05
N LEU A 367 -49.67 -20.09 71.91
CA LEU A 367 -50.37 -19.53 70.76
C LEU A 367 -50.97 -20.62 69.88
N ASP A 368 -52.25 -20.46 69.52
CA ASP A 368 -52.93 -21.35 68.57
C ASP A 368 -52.42 -21.16 67.13
N SER A 369 -51.96 -19.94 66.79
CA SER A 369 -51.34 -19.62 65.50
C SER A 369 -50.03 -18.85 65.71
N SER A 370 -48.90 -19.56 65.65
CA SER A 370 -47.56 -18.99 65.84
C SER A 370 -46.87 -18.56 64.54
N ALA A 371 -47.42 -18.90 63.37
CA ALA A 371 -46.75 -18.73 62.08
C ALA A 371 -46.45 -17.26 61.70
N SER A 372 -47.31 -16.31 62.09
CA SER A 372 -47.06 -14.89 61.85
C SER A 372 -45.90 -14.38 62.73
N MET A 373 -45.93 -14.73 64.02
CA MET A 373 -44.87 -14.36 64.96
C MET A 373 -43.53 -14.99 64.59
N MET A 374 -43.52 -16.28 64.24
CA MET A 374 -42.30 -16.99 63.85
C MET A 374 -41.66 -16.37 62.61
N ARG A 375 -42.45 -15.94 61.62
CA ARG A 375 -41.92 -15.22 60.45
C ARG A 375 -41.26 -13.90 60.84
N SER A 376 -41.90 -13.11 61.70
CA SER A 376 -41.30 -11.86 62.20
C SER A 376 -40.03 -12.11 63.02
N LEU A 377 -39.99 -13.17 63.84
CA LEU A 377 -38.77 -13.54 64.56
C LEU A 377 -37.64 -13.94 63.62
N VAL A 378 -37.92 -14.69 62.54
CA VAL A 378 -36.92 -15.03 61.51
C VAL A 378 -36.35 -13.78 60.84
N GLN A 379 -37.21 -12.83 60.48
CA GLN A 379 -36.76 -11.56 59.88
C GLN A 379 -35.85 -10.77 60.83
N ILE A 380 -36.23 -10.69 62.12
CA ILE A 380 -35.41 -10.03 63.14
C ILE A 380 -34.07 -10.76 63.32
N ASP A 381 -34.05 -12.10 63.33
CA ASP A 381 -32.81 -12.88 63.43
C ASP A 381 -31.90 -12.67 62.20
N MET A 382 -32.47 -12.52 61.00
CA MET A 382 -31.74 -12.14 59.78
C MET A 382 -31.21 -10.70 59.79
N GLY A 383 -31.59 -9.88 60.79
CA GLY A 383 -31.17 -8.49 60.90
C GLY A 383 -32.02 -7.52 60.10
N GLU A 384 -33.16 -7.96 59.59
CA GLU A 384 -34.12 -7.06 58.96
C GLU A 384 -34.76 -6.16 60.02
N VAL A 385 -34.92 -4.89 59.67
CA VAL A 385 -35.54 -3.90 60.54
C VAL A 385 -37.05 -3.94 60.32
N VAL A 386 -37.76 -4.66 61.20
CA VAL A 386 -39.22 -4.87 61.10
C VAL A 386 -39.96 -4.09 62.19
N GLY A 387 -41.12 -3.49 61.87
CA GLY A 387 -41.96 -2.79 62.86
C GLY A 387 -41.63 -1.30 63.04
N LYS A 388 -42.23 -0.69 64.06
CA LYS A 388 -42.12 0.75 64.34
C LYS A 388 -41.30 0.98 65.62
N ASP A 389 -40.64 2.13 65.72
CA ASP A 389 -39.96 2.50 66.97
C ASP A 389 -40.99 2.69 68.09
N LEU A 390 -40.69 2.16 69.28
CA LEU A 390 -41.58 2.22 70.42
C LEU A 390 -41.47 3.60 71.10
N GLU A 391 -42.56 4.36 71.07
CA GLU A 391 -42.63 5.67 71.71
C GLU A 391 -42.38 5.57 73.22
N GLY A 392 -41.40 6.33 73.73
CA GLY A 392 -41.06 6.38 75.16
C GLY A 392 -40.01 5.36 75.63
N LEU A 393 -39.46 4.53 74.75
CA LEU A 393 -38.38 3.58 75.03
C LEU A 393 -37.32 3.57 73.92
N ARG A 394 -36.16 4.18 74.21
CA ARG A 394 -35.09 4.34 73.22
C ARG A 394 -34.51 2.98 72.80
N GLY A 395 -34.52 2.72 71.49
CA GLY A 395 -33.92 1.54 70.88
C GLY A 395 -34.81 0.30 70.85
N TRP A 396 -36.01 0.35 71.45
CA TRP A 396 -37.00 -0.70 71.31
C TRP A 396 -37.88 -0.46 70.08
N ARG A 397 -38.22 -1.54 69.39
CA ARG A 397 -39.14 -1.56 68.26
C ARG A 397 -40.29 -2.50 68.55
N GLU A 398 -41.45 -2.20 67.99
CA GLU A 398 -42.67 -2.96 68.12
C GLU A 398 -43.14 -3.44 66.74
N VAL A 399 -43.29 -4.74 66.60
CA VAL A 399 -44.07 -5.38 65.54
C VAL A 399 -45.46 -5.65 66.11
N SER A 400 -46.49 -5.08 65.50
CA SER A 400 -47.87 -5.13 66.00
C SER A 400 -48.79 -5.88 65.03
N LYS A 401 -50.00 -6.21 65.51
CA LYS A 401 -51.04 -6.87 64.74
C LYS A 401 -50.62 -8.26 64.23
N LEU A 402 -49.93 -9.01 65.08
CA LEU A 402 -49.54 -10.38 64.75
C LEU A 402 -50.66 -11.34 65.13
N ALA A 403 -50.98 -12.23 64.19
CA ALA A 403 -51.97 -13.27 64.41
C ALA A 403 -51.57 -14.17 65.59
N THR A 404 -52.47 -14.34 66.55
CA THR A 404 -52.30 -15.20 67.74
C THR A 404 -53.08 -16.51 67.63
N GLY A 405 -54.15 -16.51 66.82
CA GLY A 405 -55.09 -17.64 66.68
C GLY A 405 -56.09 -17.79 67.82
N VAL A 406 -56.00 -16.98 68.88
CA VAL A 406 -56.86 -17.04 70.05
C VAL A 406 -58.16 -16.27 69.77
N ALA A 407 -59.31 -16.95 69.92
CA ALA A 407 -60.63 -16.35 69.71
C ALA A 407 -60.83 -15.11 70.60
N GLY A 408 -61.16 -13.97 70.00
CA GLY A 408 -61.30 -12.68 70.68
C GLY A 408 -59.99 -11.89 70.89
N SER A 409 -58.84 -12.41 70.45
CA SER A 409 -57.53 -11.72 70.49
C SER A 409 -56.69 -12.00 69.23
N GLU A 410 -57.36 -12.25 68.11
CA GLU A 410 -56.77 -12.79 66.89
C GLU A 410 -55.58 -11.96 66.37
N ASP A 411 -55.68 -10.63 66.35
CA ASP A 411 -54.60 -9.73 65.90
C ASP A 411 -53.93 -8.95 67.05
N MET A 412 -53.98 -9.47 68.27
CA MET A 412 -53.48 -8.75 69.44
C MET A 412 -52.03 -9.10 69.81
N GLY A 413 -51.37 -9.91 68.99
CA GLY A 413 -49.98 -10.28 69.15
C GLY A 413 -49.02 -9.13 68.87
N ARG A 414 -48.01 -8.98 69.73
CA ARG A 414 -46.95 -7.98 69.60
C ARG A 414 -45.59 -8.59 69.91
N ILE A 415 -44.58 -8.19 69.13
CA ILE A 415 -43.18 -8.50 69.39
C ILE A 415 -42.47 -7.18 69.66
N TYR A 416 -41.85 -7.09 70.82
CA TYR A 416 -40.94 -6.02 71.20
C TYR A 416 -39.52 -6.50 71.04
N TYR A 417 -38.66 -5.74 70.38
CA TYR A 417 -37.26 -6.10 70.31
C TYR A 417 -36.31 -4.91 70.37
N LYS A 418 -35.11 -5.15 70.88
CA LYS A 418 -34.05 -4.16 71.01
C LYS A 418 -32.71 -4.80 70.60
N PRO A 419 -32.01 -4.26 69.60
CA PRO A 419 -30.64 -4.66 69.30
C PRO A 419 -29.73 -4.38 70.51
N ASP A 420 -28.97 -5.39 70.93
CA ASP A 420 -28.02 -5.33 72.04
C ASP A 420 -26.69 -6.00 71.63
N GLY A 421 -25.85 -5.22 70.95
CA GLY A 421 -24.63 -5.72 70.30
C GLY A 421 -24.95 -6.72 69.19
N ASP A 422 -24.31 -7.89 69.24
CA ASP A 422 -24.52 -8.98 68.27
C ASP A 422 -25.83 -9.76 68.51
N ARG A 423 -26.49 -9.53 69.66
CA ARG A 423 -27.74 -10.16 70.06
C ARG A 423 -28.92 -9.19 69.95
N VAL A 424 -30.12 -9.74 69.95
CA VAL A 424 -31.36 -8.98 69.93
C VAL A 424 -32.23 -9.47 71.08
N LEU A 425 -32.54 -8.58 72.02
CA LEU A 425 -33.49 -8.87 73.09
C LEU A 425 -34.89 -8.86 72.50
N VAL A 426 -35.66 -9.92 72.73
CA VAL A 426 -37.00 -10.08 72.18
C VAL A 426 -37.98 -10.39 73.30
N SER A 427 -39.10 -9.68 73.30
CA SER A 427 -40.26 -9.98 74.14
C SER A 427 -41.52 -10.16 73.31
N VAL A 428 -42.21 -11.27 73.52
CA VAL A 428 -43.48 -11.60 72.85
C VAL A 428 -44.62 -11.40 73.84
N HIS A 429 -45.67 -10.72 73.39
CA HIS A 429 -46.79 -10.33 74.23
C HIS A 429 -48.11 -10.44 73.46
N VAL A 430 -49.17 -10.89 74.13
CA VAL A 430 -50.55 -10.85 73.61
C VAL A 430 -51.29 -9.78 74.38
N LYS A 431 -51.66 -8.69 73.71
CA LYS A 431 -52.32 -7.55 74.35
C LYS A 431 -53.77 -7.89 74.69
N GLN A 432 -54.19 -7.84 75.95
CA GLN A 432 -55.61 -7.92 76.30
C GLN A 432 -56.23 -6.53 76.40
N ASP A 433 -55.55 -5.58 77.05
CA ASP A 433 -56.00 -4.19 77.15
C ASP A 433 -54.83 -3.18 77.08
N ASP A 434 -55.16 -1.88 77.03
CA ASP A 434 -54.17 -0.80 76.99
C ASP A 434 -53.39 -0.65 78.31
N LYS A 435 -53.95 -1.08 79.44
CA LYS A 435 -53.31 -0.94 80.76
C LYS A 435 -52.23 -2.00 80.95
N GLU A 436 -52.49 -3.23 80.52
CA GLU A 436 -51.58 -4.35 80.48
C GLU A 436 -50.43 -4.08 79.51
N GLN A 437 -50.72 -3.53 78.32
CA GLN A 437 -49.67 -3.08 77.40
C GLN A 437 -48.72 -2.09 78.07
N ARG A 438 -49.25 -1.08 78.79
CA ARG A 438 -48.41 -0.11 79.50
C ARG A 438 -47.56 -0.75 80.59
N ARG A 439 -48.13 -1.68 81.37
CA ARG A 439 -47.38 -2.46 82.39
C ARG A 439 -46.28 -3.31 81.76
N HIS A 440 -46.54 -3.94 80.62
CA HIS A 440 -45.54 -4.72 79.90
C HIS A 440 -44.39 -3.85 79.40
N ILE A 441 -44.71 -2.68 78.83
CA ILE A 441 -43.73 -1.67 78.40
C ILE A 441 -42.91 -1.16 79.59
N GLU A 442 -43.52 -0.95 80.77
CA GLU A 442 -42.79 -0.60 82.00
C GLU A 442 -41.83 -1.70 82.43
N ARG A 443 -42.20 -2.99 82.31
CA ARG A 443 -41.27 -4.10 82.57
C ARG A 443 -40.10 -4.10 81.59
N LEU A 444 -40.34 -3.82 80.31
CA LEU A 444 -39.27 -3.70 79.30
C LEU A 444 -38.32 -2.52 79.59
N ARG A 445 -38.77 -1.48 80.31
CA ARG A 445 -37.89 -0.38 80.75
C ARG A 445 -36.92 -0.80 81.85
N SER A 446 -37.22 -1.85 82.60
CA SER A 446 -36.33 -2.37 83.64
C SER A 446 -35.24 -3.32 83.12
N ILE A 447 -35.27 -3.63 81.81
CA ILE A 447 -34.34 -4.49 81.07
C ILE A 447 -33.51 -3.62 80.13
#